data_AF-A0A2V6KDA9-F1
#
_entry.id   AF-A0A2V6KDA9-F1
#
_cell.length_a   1.000
_cell.length_b   1.000
_cell.length_c   1.000
_cell.angle_alpha   90.00
_cell.angle_beta   90.00
_cell.angle_gamma   90.00
#
_symmetry.space_group_name_H-M   'P 1'
#
loop_
_entity.id
_entity.type
_entity.pdbx_description
1 polymer ?
#
loop_
_entity_poly.entity_id
_entity_poly.type
_entity_poly.pdbx_seq_one_letter_code
_entity_poly.pdbx_strand_id
1 'polypeptide(L)'
;ALTETMDLVSQMDSKRYAIAGLQEAFQLASARGQHELAARLLGKLEALRQEIGAPLPPRCRTEFDRAVASSREALAEDAFTTLREEGRL
;
A
#
# COMPACT_ATOMS: atom_id res chain seq x y z
N ALA A 1 -27.10 -10.13 13.83
CA ALA A 1 -26.29 -9.47 14.87
C ALA A 1 -24.94 -10.16 15.07
N LEU A 2 -24.83 -11.32 15.73
CA LEU A 2 -23.51 -11.94 16.01
C LEU A 2 -22.80 -12.47 14.75
N THR A 3 -23.51 -13.16 13.85
CA THR A 3 -22.95 -13.66 12.58
C THR A 3 -22.45 -12.53 11.69
N GLU A 4 -23.24 -11.48 11.52
CA GLU A 4 -22.88 -10.28 10.78
C GLU A 4 -21.64 -9.58 11.38
N THR A 5 -21.52 -9.55 12.70
CA THR A 5 -20.34 -9.00 13.39
C THR A 5 -19.09 -9.86 13.13
N MET A 6 -19.23 -11.20 13.15
CA MET A 6 -18.11 -12.12 12.89
C MET A 6 -17.65 -12.09 11.44
N ASP A 7 -18.57 -11.96 10.49
CA ASP A 7 -18.26 -11.79 9.07
C ASP A 7 -17.50 -10.49 8.84
N LEU A 8 -17.95 -9.39 9.48
CA LEU A 8 -17.28 -8.09 9.41
C LEU A 8 -15.85 -8.16 9.99
N VAL A 9 -15.68 -8.79 11.16
CA VAL A 9 -14.35 -8.96 11.79
C VAL A 9 -13.43 -9.80 10.91
N SER A 10 -13.93 -10.91 10.35
CA SER A 10 -13.15 -11.78 9.46
C SER A 10 -12.72 -11.06 8.18
N GLN A 11 -13.61 -10.24 7.60
CA GLN A 11 -13.31 -9.43 6.43
C GLN A 11 -12.26 -8.36 6.74
N MET A 12 -12.35 -7.69 7.90
CA MET A 12 -11.36 -6.70 8.33
C MET A 12 -9.98 -7.34 8.56
N ASP A 13 -9.92 -8.52 9.18
CA ASP A 13 -8.67 -9.25 9.37
C ASP A 13 -8.04 -9.62 8.03
N SER A 14 -8.83 -10.14 7.08
CA SER A 14 -8.35 -10.42 5.72
C SER A 14 -7.75 -9.18 5.05
N LYS A 15 -8.43 -8.02 5.14
CA LYS A 15 -7.91 -6.75 4.61
C LYS A 15 -6.62 -6.30 5.32
N ARG A 16 -6.50 -6.51 6.63
CA ARG A 16 -5.25 -6.24 7.37
C ARG A 16 -4.09 -7.11 6.91
N TYR A 17 -4.33 -8.40 6.64
CA TYR A 17 -3.31 -9.27 6.06
C TYR A 17 -2.91 -8.82 4.65
N ALA A 18 -3.88 -8.40 3.83
CA ALA A 18 -3.60 -7.86 2.50
C ALA A 18 -2.74 -6.58 2.55
N ILE A 19 -2.94 -5.69 3.54
CA ILE A 19 -2.09 -4.51 3.75
C ILE A 19 -0.64 -4.90 4.02
N ALA A 20 -0.40 -5.90 4.87
CA ALA A 20 0.96 -6.35 5.18
C ALA A 20 1.65 -6.89 3.92
N GLY A 21 0.99 -7.78 3.18
CA GLY A 21 1.54 -8.33 1.93
C GLY A 21 1.77 -7.28 0.86
N LEU A 22 0.85 -6.32 0.69
CA LEU A 22 1.02 -5.21 -0.26
C LEU A 22 2.18 -4.30 0.13
N GLN A 23 2.40 -4.05 1.43
CA GLN A 23 3.54 -3.26 1.89
C GLN A 23 4.86 -3.95 1.59
N GLU A 24 4.98 -5.25 1.88
CA GLU A 24 6.19 -6.01 1.57
C GLU A 24 6.44 -6.06 0.06
N ALA A 25 5.40 -6.29 -0.74
CA ALA A 25 5.51 -6.28 -2.20
C ALA A 25 5.94 -4.91 -2.75
N PHE A 26 5.38 -3.82 -2.22
CA PHE A 26 5.77 -2.45 -2.56
C PHE A 26 7.25 -2.20 -2.24
N GLN A 27 7.69 -2.52 -1.03
CA GLN A 27 9.07 -2.33 -0.59
C GLN A 27 10.04 -3.18 -1.42
N LEU A 28 9.67 -4.42 -1.73
CA LEU A 28 10.47 -5.32 -2.56
C LEU A 28 10.57 -4.82 -4.01
N ALA A 29 9.46 -4.36 -4.60
CA ALA A 29 9.45 -3.80 -5.95
C ALA A 29 10.34 -2.54 -6.02
N SER A 30 10.24 -1.65 -5.03
CA SER A 30 11.10 -0.46 -4.91
C SER A 30 12.59 -0.86 -4.81
N ALA A 31 12.93 -1.81 -3.95
CA ALA A 31 14.31 -2.29 -3.78
C ALA A 31 14.89 -3.00 -5.02
N ARG A 32 14.04 -3.58 -5.87
CA ARG A 32 14.42 -4.23 -7.13
C ARG A 32 14.46 -3.28 -8.33
N GLY A 33 14.22 -1.98 -8.13
CA GLY A 33 14.16 -1.00 -9.21
C GLY A 33 12.89 -1.10 -10.08
N GLN A 34 11.89 -1.88 -9.64
CA GLN A 34 10.61 -2.03 -10.32
C GLN A 34 9.67 -0.87 -9.95
N HIS A 35 10.13 0.36 -10.18
CA HIS A 35 9.52 1.58 -9.62
C HIS A 35 8.08 1.78 -10.11
N GLU A 36 7.75 1.44 -11.35
CA GLU A 36 6.37 1.55 -11.86
C GLU A 36 5.41 0.62 -11.12
N LEU A 37 5.83 -0.63 -10.89
CA LEU A 37 5.06 -1.60 -10.11
C LEU A 37 4.93 -1.12 -8.66
N ALA A 38 6.01 -0.58 -8.09
CA ALA A 38 6.00 -0.03 -6.74
C ALA A 38 4.98 1.12 -6.61
N ALA A 39 4.91 2.04 -7.58
CA ALA A 39 3.93 3.12 -7.58
C ALA A 39 2.48 2.61 -7.63
N ARG A 40 2.18 1.61 -8.49
CA ARG A 40 0.86 0.98 -8.54
C ARG A 40 0.49 0.26 -7.24
N LEU A 41 1.42 -0.49 -6.66
CA LEU A 41 1.23 -1.18 -5.37
C LEU A 41 1.00 -0.19 -4.23
N LEU A 42 1.72 0.94 -4.24
CA LEU A 42 1.51 2.03 -3.29
C LEU A 42 0.10 2.60 -3.38
N GLY A 43 -0.41 2.86 -4.58
CA GLY A 43 -1.79 3.28 -4.80
C GLY A 43 -2.80 2.32 -4.17
N LYS A 44 -2.66 1.04 -4.44
CA LYS A 44 -3.55 -0.01 -3.91
C LYS A 44 -3.49 -0.11 -2.40
N LEU A 45 -2.29 0.00 -1.84
CA LEU A 45 -2.05 -0.05 -0.40
C LEU A 45 -2.65 1.16 0.33
N GLU A 46 -2.56 2.35 -0.24
CA GLU A 46 -3.20 3.56 0.29
C GLU A 46 -4.72 3.47 0.25
N ALA A 47 -5.29 3.01 -0.88
CA ALA A 47 -6.73 2.83 -1.03
C ALA A 47 -7.27 1.87 0.02
N LEU A 48 -6.63 0.71 0.19
CA LEU A 48 -7.05 -0.28 1.18
C LEU A 48 -6.93 0.23 2.63
N ARG A 49 -5.88 1.01 2.94
CA ARG A 49 -5.71 1.63 4.26
C ARG A 49 -6.78 2.68 4.55
N GLN A 50 -7.13 3.47 3.55
CA GLN A 50 -8.21 4.46 3.64
C GLN A 50 -9.55 3.77 3.85
N GLU A 51 -9.83 2.70 3.09
CA GLU A 51 -11.08 1.94 3.18
C GLU A 51 -11.34 1.40 4.59
N ILE A 52 -10.31 0.86 5.26
CA ILE A 52 -10.47 0.24 6.59
C ILE A 52 -10.06 1.14 7.77
N GLY A 53 -9.65 2.38 7.50
CA GLY A 53 -9.19 3.32 8.54
C GLY A 53 -7.94 2.84 9.29
N ALA A 54 -7.02 2.15 8.62
CA ALA A 54 -5.81 1.59 9.24
C ALA A 54 -4.58 2.47 8.97
N PRO A 55 -4.13 3.28 9.95
CA PRO A 55 -2.92 4.09 9.79
C PRO A 55 -1.67 3.22 9.73
N LEU A 56 -0.64 3.73 9.04
CA LEU A 56 0.68 3.10 8.99
C LEU A 56 1.32 3.09 10.40
N PRO A 57 1.70 1.92 10.95
CA PRO A 57 2.35 1.84 12.25
C PRO A 57 3.70 2.59 12.25
N PRO A 58 4.07 3.30 13.34
CA PRO A 58 5.31 4.08 13.40
C PRO A 58 6.57 3.30 13.04
N ARG A 59 6.65 2.02 13.45
CA ARG A 59 7.79 1.13 13.15
C ARG A 59 8.02 0.92 11.64
N CYS A 60 6.97 0.95 10.83
CA CYS A 60 7.04 0.74 9.38
C CYS A 60 7.24 2.04 8.61
N ARG A 61 7.07 3.21 9.26
CA ARG A 61 7.07 4.52 8.59
C ARG A 61 8.41 4.81 7.90
N THR A 62 9.52 4.58 8.58
CA THR A 62 10.86 4.87 8.03
C THR A 62 11.13 4.10 6.73
N GLU A 63 10.85 2.79 6.68
CA GLU A 63 11.10 1.99 5.49
C GLU A 63 10.10 2.29 4.38
N PHE A 64 8.85 2.57 4.75
CA PHE A 64 7.81 2.98 3.81
C PHE A 64 8.17 4.29 3.12
N ASP A 65 8.52 5.33 3.89
CA ASP A 65 8.85 6.65 3.36
C ASP A 65 10.10 6.58 2.45
N ARG A 66 11.08 5.74 2.79
CA ARG A 66 12.26 5.48 1.93
C ARG A 66 11.87 4.86 0.59
N ALA A 67 10.99 3.85 0.59
CA ALA A 67 10.55 3.20 -0.64
C ALA A 67 9.69 4.14 -1.51
N VAL A 68 8.91 5.03 -0.88
CA VAL A 68 8.14 6.07 -1.59
C VAL A 68 9.09 7.06 -2.25
N ALA A 69 10.07 7.58 -1.49
CA ALA A 69 11.07 8.53 -2.02
C ALA A 69 11.86 7.92 -3.18
N SER A 70 12.37 6.70 -3.04
CA SER A 70 13.12 6.02 -4.10
C SER A 70 12.31 5.83 -5.37
N SER A 71 11.04 5.42 -5.26
CA SER A 71 10.17 5.23 -6.43
C SER A 71 9.80 6.55 -7.11
N ARG A 72 9.62 7.62 -6.32
CA ARG A 72 9.34 8.97 -6.84
C ARG A 72 10.54 9.58 -7.56
N GLU A 73 11.73 9.45 -6.98
CA GLU A 73 12.99 9.93 -7.59
C GLU A 73 13.28 9.25 -8.92
N ALA A 74 12.95 7.96 -9.06
CA ALA A 74 13.24 7.19 -10.27
C ALA A 74 12.28 7.44 -11.44
N LEU A 75 11.00 7.78 -11.18
CA LEU A 75 9.95 7.87 -12.21
C LEU A 75 9.66 9.29 -12.70
N ALA A 76 10.21 10.31 -12.05
CA ALA A 76 9.70 11.69 -12.10
C ALA A 76 8.27 11.83 -11.52
N GLU A 77 7.95 13.02 -11.02
CA GLU A 77 6.76 13.28 -10.20
C GLU A 77 5.43 12.93 -10.92
N ASP A 78 5.30 13.31 -12.19
CA ASP A 78 4.06 13.13 -12.95
C ASP A 78 3.77 11.65 -13.23
N ALA A 79 4.77 10.88 -13.64
CA ALA A 79 4.60 9.45 -13.91
C ALA A 79 4.37 8.68 -12.61
N PHE A 80 5.09 9.03 -11.53
CA PHE A 80 4.85 8.46 -10.20
C PHE A 80 3.41 8.68 -9.75
N THR A 81 2.91 9.92 -9.89
CA THR A 81 1.54 10.27 -9.49
C THR A 81 0.51 9.52 -10.32
N THR A 82 0.67 9.47 -11.64
CA THR A 82 -0.22 8.74 -12.55
C THR A 82 -0.30 7.25 -12.18
N LEU A 83 0.85 6.59 -12.03
CA LEU A 83 0.91 5.16 -11.70
C LEU A 83 0.37 4.84 -10.31
N ARG A 84 0.55 5.76 -9.35
CA ARG A 84 -0.05 5.67 -8.02
C ARG A 84 -1.57 5.82 -8.07
N GLU A 85 -2.09 6.70 -8.90
CA GLU A 85 -3.54 6.87 -9.10
C GLU A 85 -4.15 5.66 -9.81
N GLU A 86 -3.51 5.12 -10.84
CA GLU A 86 -3.90 3.86 -11.50
C GLU A 86 -4.07 2.73 -10.49
N GLY A 87 -3.19 2.65 -9.49
CA GLY A 87 -3.24 1.62 -8.46
C GLY A 87 -4.38 1.75 -7.44
N ARG A 88 -5.05 2.91 -7.36
CA ARG A 88 -6.17 3.15 -6.44
C ARG A 88 -7.53 2.74 -7.01
N LEU A 89 -7.62 2.53 -8.32
CA LEU A 89 -8.82 2.08 -9.03
C LEU A 89 -9.10 0.59 -8.76
#